data_AF-A0A9X8DUG6-F1
#
_entry.id   AF-A0A9X8DUG6-F1
#
_cell.length_a   1.000
_cell.length_b   1.000
_cell.length_c   1.000
_cell.angle_alpha   90.00
_cell.angle_beta   90.00
_cell.angle_gamma   90.00
#
_symmetry.space_group_name_H-M   'P 1'
#
loop_
_entity.id
_entity.type
_entity.pdbx_description
1 polymer ?
#
loop_
_entity_poly.entity_id
_entity_poly.type
_entity_poly.pdbx_seq_one_letter_code
_entity_poly.pdbx_strand_id
1 'polypeptide(L)'
;MSKEGYIIRHGKKSSDILYCIVQDGRVIFLDRRGGDVVEEFGLTRTLLKIRGATTDEAFACENSFIVQVRNSQLVKGRQVAEGTEGEYLLSAPSHKERKEWGNAIHSWQRHYWREPLHAGLNMTEIEEEAFFRAQVSTLTRMLQESPRGKQKGNRHRTSSAASSNVAYNTMQQPADYATRTQDATFNSTDVVLPKLMEVPMPIATKKELVATLEAKGFDIGQAQWMTTNLKPLGDGFVWKMDLPVVALLFKAFLATDCWPILEHPPPNTHIHVVRAELNKFWTRDVIRRFDTVATQTHDRVHLHLLEKADHWVHVDNPQGLFAIMQRSFK
;
A
#
# COMPACT_ATOMS: atom_id res chain seq x y z
N MET A 1 -4.85 4.46 2.51
CA MET A 1 -4.06 5.62 2.96
C MET A 1 -3.15 5.11 4.05
N SER A 2 -1.86 5.39 3.95
CA SER A 2 -0.87 5.04 4.98
C SER A 2 -0.51 6.28 5.80
N LYS A 3 -0.46 6.14 7.13
CA LYS A 3 -0.01 7.19 8.05
C LYS A 3 0.72 6.52 9.20
N GLU A 4 1.85 7.09 9.59
CA GLU A 4 2.58 6.67 10.76
C GLU A 4 3.01 7.86 11.61
N GLY A 5 3.22 7.61 12.90
CA GLY A 5 3.67 8.62 13.85
C GLY A 5 3.32 8.27 15.29
N TYR A 6 3.82 9.08 16.22
CA TYR A 6 3.54 8.85 17.63
C TYR A 6 2.15 9.35 18.01
N ILE A 7 1.47 8.57 18.85
CA ILE A 7 0.15 8.88 19.39
C ILE A 7 0.05 8.38 20.83
N ILE A 8 -0.77 9.03 21.65
CA ILE A 8 -1.12 8.48 22.97
C ILE A 8 -2.26 7.48 22.76
N ARG A 9 -2.10 6.28 23.31
CA ARG A 9 -3.19 5.31 23.47
C ARG A 9 -3.60 5.26 24.92
N HIS A 10 -4.89 5.45 25.18
CA HIS A 10 -5.45 5.35 26.53
C HIS A 10 -5.93 3.92 26.81
N GLY A 11 -5.20 3.20 27.68
CA GLY A 11 -5.58 1.87 28.15
C GLY A 11 -6.47 1.93 29.39
N LYS A 12 -6.79 0.77 30.00
CA LYS A 12 -7.62 0.73 31.22
C LYS A 12 -6.93 1.35 32.44
N LYS A 13 -5.61 1.19 32.57
CA LYS A 13 -4.81 1.53 33.77
C LYS A 13 -3.70 2.58 33.55
N SER A 14 -3.37 2.89 32.29
CA SER A 14 -2.32 3.83 31.89
C SER A 14 -2.62 4.39 30.52
N SER A 15 -2.03 5.54 30.24
CA SER A 15 -1.92 6.09 28.88
C SER A 15 -0.45 5.95 28.46
N ASP A 16 -0.21 5.40 27.27
CA ASP A 16 1.13 5.09 26.79
C ASP A 16 1.36 5.78 25.43
N ILE A 17 2.55 6.35 25.22
CA ILE A 17 2.95 6.89 23.91
C ILE A 17 3.44 5.73 23.06
N LEU A 18 2.79 5.48 21.94
CA LEU A 18 3.09 4.38 21.04
C LEU A 18 3.36 4.92 19.64
N TYR A 19 4.19 4.21 18.89
CA TYR A 19 4.34 4.46 17.46
C TYR A 19 3.23 3.75 16.71
N CYS A 20 2.35 4.50 16.05
CA CYS A 20 1.21 3.96 15.33
C CYS A 20 1.50 3.92 13.83
N ILE A 21 1.07 2.85 13.16
CA ILE A 21 1.11 2.68 11.71
C ILE A 21 -0.27 2.27 11.24
N VAL A 22 -0.85 3.03 10.31
CA VAL A 22 -2.02 2.65 9.54
C VAL A 22 -1.51 2.23 8.16
N GLN A 23 -1.57 0.95 7.83
CA GLN A 23 -1.15 0.40 6.54
C GLN A 23 -1.81 -0.95 6.30
N ASP A 24 -2.00 -1.35 5.04
CA ASP A 24 -2.44 -2.71 4.66
C ASP A 24 -3.71 -3.22 5.37
N GLY A 25 -4.62 -2.30 5.70
CA GLY A 25 -5.88 -2.64 6.37
C GLY A 25 -5.77 -2.90 7.84
N ARG A 26 -4.71 -2.41 8.45
CA ARG A 26 -4.47 -2.55 9.89
C ARG A 26 -4.06 -1.21 10.50
N VAL A 27 -4.36 -1.11 11.78
CA VAL A 27 -3.76 -0.13 12.67
C VAL A 27 -2.87 -0.92 13.63
N ILE A 28 -1.58 -0.63 13.62
CA ILE A 28 -0.55 -1.34 14.39
C ILE A 28 0.08 -0.34 15.35
N PHE A 29 0.15 -0.70 16.63
CA PHE A 29 0.86 0.07 17.66
C PHE A 29 2.14 -0.65 18.05
N LEU A 30 3.26 0.05 18.01
CA LEU A 30 4.57 -0.43 18.43
C LEU A 30 5.07 0.36 19.66
N ASP A 31 5.92 -0.26 20.47
CA ASP A 31 6.52 0.38 21.64
C ASP A 31 7.40 1.59 21.26
N ARG A 32 8.05 1.51 20.10
CA ARG A 32 8.83 2.58 19.46
C ARG A 32 8.88 2.40 17.94
N ARG A 33 9.38 3.41 17.21
CA ARG A 33 9.63 3.30 15.76
C ARG A 33 10.60 2.13 15.49
N GLY A 34 10.16 1.15 14.69
CA GLY A 34 10.92 -0.08 14.41
C GLY A 34 11.03 -1.05 15.61
N GLY A 35 10.18 -0.89 16.63
CA GLY A 35 10.14 -1.73 17.81
C GLY A 35 9.19 -2.93 17.69
N ASP A 36 8.75 -3.46 18.83
CA ASP A 36 7.86 -4.62 18.90
C ASP A 36 6.38 -4.20 18.84
N VAL A 37 5.54 -5.04 18.23
CA VAL A 37 4.09 -4.82 18.17
C VAL A 37 3.49 -4.99 19.56
N VAL A 38 2.81 -3.94 20.04
CA VAL A 38 2.09 -3.91 21.33
C VAL A 38 0.64 -4.35 21.14
N GLU A 39 -0.03 -3.86 20.11
CA GLU A 39 -1.44 -4.13 19.82
C GLU A 39 -1.71 -3.84 18.34
N GLU A 40 -2.63 -4.56 17.71
CA GLU A 40 -3.08 -4.25 16.35
C GLU A 40 -4.58 -4.54 16.19
N PHE A 41 -5.22 -3.86 15.24
CA PHE A 41 -6.57 -4.21 14.80
C PHE A 41 -6.76 -4.03 13.30
N GLY A 42 -7.63 -4.87 12.73
CA GLY A 42 -7.99 -4.81 11.31
C GLY A 42 -9.06 -3.76 11.02
N LEU A 43 -9.01 -3.19 9.82
CA LEU A 43 -9.99 -2.26 9.25
C LEU A 43 -10.81 -2.89 8.12
N THR A 44 -10.39 -4.07 7.65
CA THR A 44 -11.05 -4.84 6.59
C THR A 44 -12.28 -5.53 7.14
N ARG A 45 -13.42 -5.43 6.44
CA ARG A 45 -14.71 -6.02 6.86
C ARG A 45 -15.09 -5.59 8.28
N THR A 46 -15.01 -4.30 8.55
CA THR A 46 -15.43 -3.73 9.84
C THR A 46 -16.43 -2.61 9.64
N LEU A 47 -17.37 -2.47 10.57
CA LEU A 47 -18.10 -1.22 10.78
C LEU A 47 -17.21 -0.30 11.62
N LEU A 48 -16.88 0.85 11.03
CA LEU A 48 -15.98 1.83 11.63
C LEU A 48 -16.76 3.10 11.99
N LYS A 49 -16.62 3.55 13.24
CA LYS A 49 -17.12 4.84 13.70
C LYS A 49 -15.99 5.62 14.33
N ILE A 50 -15.84 6.88 13.94
CA ILE A 50 -14.84 7.79 14.52
C ILE A 50 -15.53 9.05 15.00
N ARG A 51 -15.27 9.43 16.25
CA ARG A 51 -15.77 10.69 16.83
C ARG A 51 -14.68 11.42 17.62
N GLY A 52 -14.90 12.70 17.88
CA GLY A 52 -14.08 13.42 18.86
C GLY A 52 -14.31 12.88 20.27
N ALA A 53 -13.29 12.93 21.10
CA ALA A 53 -13.39 12.71 22.54
C ALA A 53 -13.27 14.04 23.27
N THR A 54 -14.02 14.22 24.35
CA THR A 54 -13.85 15.38 25.23
C THR A 54 -12.55 15.25 26.02
N THR A 55 -12.06 16.37 26.57
CA THR A 55 -10.89 16.36 27.46
C THR A 55 -11.12 15.47 28.69
N ASP A 56 -12.34 15.42 29.21
CA ASP A 56 -12.68 14.56 30.36
C ASP A 56 -12.63 13.07 29.99
N GLU A 57 -13.18 12.70 28.82
CA GLU A 57 -13.07 11.33 28.29
C GLU A 57 -11.60 10.92 28.10
N ALA A 58 -10.75 11.87 27.70
CA ALA A 58 -9.35 11.67 27.37
C ALA A 58 -8.37 12.02 28.50
N PHE A 59 -8.82 12.07 29.76
CA PHE A 59 -7.96 12.32 30.91
C PHE A 59 -7.14 13.61 30.75
N ALA A 60 -7.81 14.72 30.46
CA ALA A 60 -7.24 16.02 30.16
C ALA A 60 -6.34 16.10 28.90
N CYS A 61 -6.14 15.02 28.16
CA CYS A 61 -5.42 15.08 26.89
C CYS A 61 -6.30 15.74 25.81
N GLU A 62 -5.80 16.82 25.23
CA GLU A 62 -6.42 17.48 24.08
C GLU A 62 -6.23 16.68 22.78
N ASN A 63 -6.90 17.10 21.71
CA ASN A 63 -6.76 16.51 20.37
C ASN A 63 -7.09 15.01 20.33
N SER A 64 -8.11 14.63 21.09
CA SER A 64 -8.48 13.25 21.35
C SER A 64 -9.65 12.80 20.49
N PHE A 65 -9.65 11.51 20.15
CA PHE A 65 -10.69 10.89 19.34
C PHE A 65 -10.84 9.42 19.70
N ILE A 66 -12.04 8.91 19.43
CA ILE A 66 -12.39 7.51 19.67
C ILE A 66 -12.61 6.83 18.33
N VAL A 67 -11.96 5.68 18.18
CA VAL A 67 -12.15 4.76 17.06
C VAL A 67 -12.88 3.54 17.58
N GLN A 68 -14.12 3.37 17.13
CA GLN A 68 -14.92 2.17 17.36
C GLN A 68 -14.87 1.31 16.11
N VAL A 69 -14.44 0.07 16.28
CA VAL A 69 -14.30 -0.90 15.20
C VAL A 69 -15.01 -2.18 15.61
N ARG A 70 -15.88 -2.68 14.74
CA ARG A 70 -16.57 -3.95 14.94
C ARG A 70 -16.50 -4.76 13.67
N ASN A 71 -16.20 -6.05 13.77
CA ASN A 71 -16.19 -6.91 12.59
C ASN A 71 -17.58 -6.91 11.93
N SER A 72 -17.61 -7.15 10.62
CA SER A 72 -18.83 -7.24 9.86
C SER A 72 -18.76 -8.34 8.82
N GLN A 73 -19.92 -8.94 8.59
CA GLN A 73 -20.13 -9.93 7.55
C GLN A 73 -21.11 -9.38 6.52
N LEU A 74 -20.93 -9.80 5.26
CA LEU A 74 -21.88 -9.47 4.20
C LEU A 74 -22.97 -10.54 4.17
N VAL A 75 -24.19 -10.15 4.58
CA VAL A 75 -25.38 -10.99 4.52
C VAL A 75 -26.34 -10.38 3.51
N LYS A 76 -26.59 -11.09 2.39
CA LYS A 76 -27.47 -10.63 1.30
C LYS A 76 -27.11 -9.21 0.80
N GLY A 77 -25.81 -8.94 0.64
CA GLY A 77 -25.30 -7.64 0.17
C GLY A 77 -25.34 -6.51 1.20
N ARG A 78 -25.76 -6.75 2.43
CA ARG A 78 -25.72 -5.78 3.53
C ARG A 78 -24.62 -6.14 4.52
N GLN A 79 -23.86 -5.15 4.98
CA GLN A 79 -22.94 -5.35 6.09
C GLN A 79 -23.74 -5.47 7.39
N VAL A 80 -23.52 -6.57 8.11
CA VAL A 80 -24.13 -6.86 9.40
C VAL A 80 -23.00 -6.99 10.43
N ALA A 81 -23.17 -6.34 11.58
CA ALA A 81 -22.24 -6.39 12.68
C ALA A 81 -22.01 -7.83 13.18
N GLU A 82 -20.76 -8.16 13.49
CA GLU A 82 -20.33 -9.45 14.01
C GLU A 82 -19.26 -9.25 15.09
N GLY A 83 -19.30 -10.09 16.13
CA GLY A 83 -18.30 -10.07 17.20
C GLY A 83 -18.41 -8.86 18.14
N THR A 84 -17.37 -8.69 18.96
CA THR A 84 -17.27 -7.63 19.95
C THR A 84 -16.76 -6.33 19.34
N GLU A 85 -17.28 -5.20 19.81
CA GLU A 85 -16.75 -3.88 19.45
C GLU A 85 -15.43 -3.62 20.16
N GLY A 86 -14.39 -3.29 19.38
CA GLY A 86 -13.17 -2.69 19.89
C GLY A 86 -13.35 -1.17 19.96
N GLU A 87 -12.93 -0.57 21.07
CA GLU A 87 -12.90 0.88 21.25
C GLU A 87 -11.48 1.33 21.60
N TYR A 88 -10.96 2.28 20.81
CA TYR A 88 -9.62 2.83 20.95
C TYR A 88 -9.72 4.34 21.15
N LEU A 89 -9.42 4.79 22.37
CA LEU A 89 -9.29 6.21 22.72
C LEU A 89 -7.85 6.65 22.50
N LEU A 90 -7.67 7.64 21.63
CA LEU A 90 -6.38 8.08 21.11
C LEU A 90 -6.23 9.61 21.19
N SER A 91 -5.03 10.12 21.47
CA SER A 91 -4.73 11.56 21.44
C SER A 91 -3.53 11.86 20.56
N ALA A 92 -3.70 12.80 19.62
CA ALA A 92 -2.68 13.23 18.68
C ALA A 92 -1.92 14.46 19.21
N PRO A 93 -0.69 14.74 18.72
CA PRO A 93 0.10 15.87 19.22
C PRO A 93 -0.45 17.25 18.81
N SER A 94 -1.40 17.31 17.87
CA SER A 94 -2.08 18.55 17.49
C SER A 94 -3.47 18.28 16.92
N HIS A 95 -4.29 19.32 16.83
CA HIS A 95 -5.62 19.24 16.23
C HIS A 95 -5.57 18.86 14.74
N LYS A 96 -4.55 19.34 14.01
CA LYS A 96 -4.30 18.97 12.62
C LYS A 96 -4.00 17.46 12.51
N GLU A 97 -3.06 16.97 13.31
CA GLU A 97 -2.70 15.55 13.36
C GLU A 97 -3.89 14.66 13.73
N ARG A 98 -4.73 15.10 14.69
CA ARG A 98 -5.97 14.41 15.04
C ARG A 98 -6.91 14.25 13.85
N LYS A 99 -7.10 15.30 13.05
CA LYS A 99 -7.91 15.24 11.83
C LYS A 99 -7.31 14.29 10.81
N GLU A 100 -6.00 14.36 10.61
CA GLU A 100 -5.29 13.48 9.67
C GLU A 100 -5.38 12.00 10.08
N TRP A 101 -5.19 11.67 11.35
CA TRP A 101 -5.37 10.31 11.87
C TRP A 101 -6.80 9.80 11.67
N GLY A 102 -7.80 10.59 12.07
CA GLY A 102 -9.20 10.24 11.85
C GLY A 102 -9.52 10.01 10.38
N ASN A 103 -9.02 10.88 9.49
CA ASN A 103 -9.21 10.73 8.05
C ASN A 103 -8.48 9.51 7.48
N ALA A 104 -7.26 9.21 7.94
CA ALA A 104 -6.47 8.04 7.52
C ALA A 104 -7.20 6.74 7.84
N ILE A 105 -7.66 6.59 9.08
CA ILE A 105 -8.37 5.40 9.55
C ILE A 105 -9.74 5.30 8.87
N HIS A 106 -10.51 6.40 8.84
CA HIS A 106 -11.85 6.41 8.22
C HIS A 106 -11.83 6.16 6.71
N SER A 107 -10.92 6.82 5.99
CA SER A 107 -10.89 6.72 4.54
C SER A 107 -10.12 5.50 4.06
N TRP A 108 -9.50 4.71 4.94
CA TRP A 108 -8.89 3.45 4.55
C TRP A 108 -9.89 2.54 3.83
N GLN A 109 -11.16 2.52 4.26
CA GLN A 109 -12.23 1.75 3.60
C GLN A 109 -12.59 2.23 2.19
N ARG A 110 -12.11 3.41 1.76
CA ARG A 110 -12.49 4.06 0.51
C ARG A 110 -11.31 4.43 -0.40
N HIS A 111 -10.12 4.65 0.15
CA HIS A 111 -8.95 5.15 -0.58
C HIS A 111 -7.67 4.48 -0.05
N TYR A 112 -7.10 3.59 -0.86
CA TYR A 112 -6.04 2.66 -0.42
C TYR A 112 -4.63 3.29 -0.40
N TRP A 113 -4.37 4.40 -1.11
CA TRP A 113 -3.00 4.90 -1.33
C TRP A 113 -2.83 6.40 -0.97
N ARG A 114 -2.12 6.70 0.12
CA ARG A 114 -1.54 8.02 0.48
C ARG A 114 -0.31 7.77 1.34
N GLU A 115 0.76 8.53 1.15
CA GLU A 115 2.00 8.35 1.91
C GLU A 115 1.96 9.05 3.27
N PRO A 116 2.74 8.59 4.27
CA PRO A 116 2.93 9.31 5.51
C PRO A 116 3.52 10.70 5.26
N LEU A 117 3.15 11.68 6.09
CA LEU A 117 3.47 13.08 5.85
C LEU A 117 4.98 13.35 5.68
N HIS A 118 5.84 12.75 6.52
CA HIS A 118 7.29 12.95 6.43
C HIS A 118 7.88 12.37 5.14
N ALA A 119 7.34 11.23 4.67
CA ALA A 119 7.72 10.63 3.40
C ALA A 119 7.29 11.51 2.21
N GLY A 120 6.03 11.99 2.22
CA GLY A 120 5.53 12.91 1.19
C GLY A 120 6.22 14.28 1.19
N LEU A 121 6.82 14.70 2.32
CA LEU A 121 7.60 15.93 2.44
C LEU A 121 9.10 15.73 2.13
N ASN A 122 9.54 14.51 1.80
CA ASN A 122 10.94 14.17 1.52
C ASN A 122 11.92 14.61 2.64
N MET A 123 11.51 14.46 3.91
CA MET A 123 12.37 14.79 5.05
C MET A 123 13.65 13.93 5.04
N THR A 124 14.79 14.54 5.36
CA THR A 124 16.06 13.86 5.64
C THR A 124 15.98 13.08 6.96
N GLU A 125 16.91 12.17 7.25
CA GLU A 125 16.89 11.40 8.50
C GLU A 125 16.93 12.29 9.75
N ILE A 126 17.70 13.39 9.69
CA ILE A 126 17.79 14.37 10.79
C ILE A 126 16.46 15.10 10.96
N GLU A 127 15.80 15.48 9.86
CA GLU A 127 14.49 16.13 9.87
C GLU A 127 13.39 15.17 10.34
N GLU A 128 13.42 13.91 9.90
CA GLU A 128 12.52 12.87 10.37
C GLU A 128 12.70 12.64 11.88
N GLU A 129 13.94 12.51 12.35
CA GLU A 129 14.23 12.32 13.76
C GLU A 129 13.78 13.54 14.57
N ALA A 130 14.04 14.76 14.09
CA ALA A 130 13.55 15.99 14.71
C ALA A 130 12.01 16.05 14.72
N PHE A 131 11.36 15.67 13.62
CA PHE A 131 9.91 15.61 13.49
C PHE A 131 9.30 14.65 14.52
N PHE A 132 9.80 13.42 14.61
CA PHE A 132 9.30 12.44 15.57
C PHE A 132 9.66 12.80 17.02
N ARG A 133 10.85 13.37 17.28
CA ARG A 133 11.22 13.90 18.61
C ARG A 133 10.26 15.01 19.04
N ALA A 134 9.89 15.92 18.14
CA ALA A 134 8.92 16.97 18.43
C ALA A 134 7.53 16.39 18.76
N GLN A 135 7.09 15.35 18.03
CA GLN A 135 5.85 14.64 18.34
C GLN A 135 5.90 14.01 19.73
N VAL A 136 6.94 13.23 20.04
CA VAL A 136 7.10 12.58 21.35
C VAL A 136 7.20 13.61 22.47
N SER A 137 7.96 14.69 22.29
CA SER A 137 8.07 15.77 23.29
C SER A 137 6.71 16.40 23.59
N THR A 138 5.92 16.69 22.55
CA THR A 138 4.58 17.27 22.70
C THR A 138 3.65 16.32 23.47
N LEU A 139 3.62 15.05 23.06
CA LEU A 139 2.78 14.03 23.72
C LEU A 139 3.23 13.76 25.16
N THR A 140 4.53 13.83 25.43
CA THR A 140 5.08 13.62 26.78
C THR A 140 4.60 14.74 27.71
N ARG A 141 4.63 16.00 27.25
CA ARG A 141 4.08 17.13 28.00
C ARG A 141 2.57 16.96 28.24
N MET A 142 1.82 16.57 27.21
CA MET A 142 0.39 16.28 27.33
C MET A 142 0.10 15.18 28.37
N LEU A 143 0.94 14.15 28.47
CA LEU A 143 0.79 13.10 29.48
C LEU A 143 1.22 13.53 30.88
N GLN A 144 2.22 14.39 31.02
CA GLN A 144 2.65 14.93 32.32
C GLN A 144 1.52 15.75 32.96
N GLU A 145 0.76 16.48 32.15
CA GLU A 145 -0.40 17.26 32.57
C GLU A 145 -1.65 16.38 32.76
N SER A 146 -1.63 15.12 32.32
CA SER A 146 -2.73 14.16 32.45
C SER A 146 -2.67 13.37 33.76
N PRO A 147 -3.82 13.11 34.43
CA PRO A 147 -3.88 12.25 35.61
C PRO A 147 -3.47 10.78 35.34
N ARG A 148 -3.21 10.40 34.09
CA ARG A 148 -2.78 9.04 33.70
C ARG A 148 -1.33 8.91 33.24
N GLY A 149 -0.54 9.98 33.25
CA GLY A 149 0.89 9.93 32.90
C GLY A 149 1.68 9.09 33.92
N LYS A 150 2.35 8.02 33.47
CA LYS A 150 3.30 7.24 34.28
C LYS A 150 4.68 7.26 33.61
N GLN A 151 5.71 7.74 34.31
CA GLN A 151 7.09 7.64 33.84
C GLN A 151 7.55 6.18 33.84
N LYS A 152 7.89 5.60 32.68
CA LYS A 152 8.52 4.29 32.56
C LYS A 152 9.87 4.43 31.84
N GLY A 153 10.92 3.85 32.42
CA GLY A 153 12.29 3.87 31.89
C GLY A 153 12.53 2.87 30.75
N ASN A 154 13.35 3.27 29.78
CA ASN A 154 13.71 2.53 28.57
C ASN A 154 14.44 1.20 28.84
N ARG A 155 14.03 0.12 28.16
CA ARG A 155 14.85 -1.08 27.95
C ARG A 155 14.81 -1.49 26.48
N HIS A 156 15.95 -1.39 25.79
CA HIS A 156 16.15 -1.89 24.43
C HIS A 156 16.64 -3.34 24.45
N ARG A 157 16.14 -4.16 23.51
CA ARG A 157 16.78 -5.39 23.04
C ARG A 157 16.63 -5.46 21.51
N THR A 158 17.67 -5.97 20.86
CA THR A 158 17.84 -6.10 19.40
C THR A 158 18.04 -7.58 19.04
N SER A 159 17.56 -8.01 17.86
CA SER A 159 18.09 -9.20 17.18
C SER A 159 17.81 -9.18 15.67
N SER A 160 18.76 -9.70 14.90
CA SER A 160 18.88 -9.76 13.44
C SER A 160 18.78 -11.20 12.91
N ALA A 161 18.41 -11.41 11.63
CA ALA A 161 18.85 -12.57 10.83
C ALA A 161 18.56 -12.41 9.32
N ALA A 162 19.26 -13.21 8.51
CA ALA A 162 19.70 -12.96 7.13
C ALA A 162 18.97 -13.76 6.02
N SER A 163 19.35 -13.42 4.79
CA SER A 163 18.87 -13.74 3.43
C SER A 163 19.05 -15.19 2.93
N SER A 164 18.48 -15.49 1.73
CA SER A 164 19.16 -16.30 0.69
C SER A 164 18.50 -16.17 -0.70
N ASN A 165 19.34 -16.33 -1.76
CA ASN A 165 19.10 -16.15 -3.20
C ASN A 165 18.90 -17.48 -3.94
N VAL A 166 18.28 -17.46 -5.14
CA VAL A 166 18.61 -18.38 -6.28
C VAL A 166 18.29 -17.71 -7.63
N ALA A 167 19.12 -17.94 -8.66
CA ALA A 167 19.07 -17.37 -10.02
C ALA A 167 18.82 -18.45 -11.08
N TYR A 168 18.24 -18.13 -12.26
CA TYR A 168 18.42 -18.88 -13.53
C TYR A 168 18.18 -18.06 -14.81
N ASN A 169 18.91 -18.43 -15.87
CA ASN A 169 18.99 -17.86 -17.23
C ASN A 169 17.88 -18.36 -18.19
N THR A 170 17.56 -17.59 -19.26
CA THR A 170 17.88 -17.86 -20.71
C THR A 170 16.81 -17.35 -21.72
N MET A 171 17.30 -16.70 -22.81
CA MET A 171 16.85 -16.51 -24.22
C MET A 171 15.40 -16.17 -24.64
N GLN A 172 15.32 -15.32 -25.68
CA GLN A 172 14.15 -14.57 -26.18
C GLN A 172 13.66 -15.02 -27.57
N GLN A 173 12.34 -14.88 -27.80
CA GLN A 173 11.71 -14.33 -29.03
C GLN A 173 10.41 -13.57 -28.64
N PRO A 174 9.96 -12.55 -29.40
CA PRO A 174 9.12 -11.47 -28.88
C PRO A 174 7.60 -11.67 -29.11
N ALA A 175 6.78 -11.28 -28.12
CA ALA A 175 5.35 -11.03 -28.26
C ALA A 175 5.06 -9.52 -28.44
N ASP A 176 3.85 -9.21 -28.87
CA ASP A 176 3.37 -8.03 -29.62
C ASP A 176 3.32 -6.69 -28.84
N TYR A 177 4.41 -6.33 -28.17
CA TYR A 177 4.62 -4.97 -27.62
C TYR A 177 5.00 -3.95 -28.70
N ALA A 178 5.44 -4.43 -29.87
CA ALA A 178 6.05 -3.63 -30.94
C ALA A 178 5.05 -2.72 -31.68
N THR A 179 3.75 -2.98 -31.60
CA THR A 179 2.72 -2.28 -32.38
C THR A 179 2.13 -1.03 -31.70
N ARG A 180 2.72 -0.59 -30.57
CA ARG A 180 2.28 0.61 -29.84
C ARG A 180 2.54 1.89 -30.64
N THR A 181 1.54 2.39 -31.34
CA THR A 181 1.60 3.65 -32.11
C THR A 181 0.84 4.82 -31.45
N GLN A 182 0.50 4.76 -30.16
CA GLN A 182 -0.13 5.90 -29.47
C GLN A 182 0.57 6.22 -28.15
N ASP A 183 1.14 7.44 -28.12
CA ASP A 183 1.69 8.20 -26.99
C ASP A 183 2.23 7.35 -25.84
N ALA A 184 3.52 7.00 -25.95
CA ALA A 184 4.34 6.55 -24.83
C ALA A 184 4.45 7.71 -23.81
N THR A 185 3.38 7.92 -23.06
CA THR A 185 3.39 8.77 -21.87
C THR A 185 4.43 8.22 -20.89
N PHE A 186 4.97 9.09 -20.03
CA PHE A 186 5.95 8.74 -18.97
C PHE A 186 5.48 7.67 -17.97
N ASN A 187 4.32 7.05 -18.19
CA ASN A 187 3.77 5.95 -17.41
C ASN A 187 4.14 4.56 -17.96
N SER A 188 4.95 4.48 -19.02
CA SER A 188 5.33 3.19 -19.61
C SER A 188 6.69 2.70 -19.14
N THR A 189 6.76 1.43 -18.73
CA THR A 189 7.97 0.82 -18.15
C THR A 189 9.17 0.84 -19.10
N ASP A 190 8.96 0.69 -20.41
CA ASP A 190 10.00 0.79 -21.45
C ASP A 190 10.63 2.19 -21.56
N VAL A 191 9.92 3.24 -21.14
CA VAL A 191 10.42 4.62 -21.11
C VAL A 191 11.05 4.95 -19.76
N VAL A 192 10.42 4.51 -18.67
CA VAL A 192 10.82 4.84 -17.30
C VAL A 192 12.08 4.09 -16.91
N LEU A 193 12.14 2.77 -17.16
CA LEU A 193 13.18 1.91 -16.62
C LEU A 193 14.60 2.27 -17.10
N PRO A 194 14.84 2.59 -18.39
CA PRO A 194 16.16 3.07 -18.84
C PRO A 194 16.63 4.31 -18.08
N LYS A 195 15.73 5.28 -17.88
CA LYS A 195 16.04 6.53 -17.17
C LYS A 195 16.38 6.30 -15.70
N LEU A 196 15.71 5.34 -15.05
CA LEU A 196 16.02 4.95 -13.68
C LEU A 196 17.39 4.27 -13.57
N MET A 197 17.77 3.45 -14.56
CA MET A 197 19.08 2.78 -14.59
C MET A 197 20.25 3.75 -14.79
N GLU A 198 20.00 4.92 -15.39
CA GLU A 198 21.00 5.98 -15.54
C GLU A 198 21.22 6.81 -14.27
N VAL A 199 20.39 6.62 -13.22
CA VAL A 199 20.58 7.33 -11.95
C VAL A 199 21.79 6.73 -11.24
N PRO A 200 22.86 7.51 -10.98
CA PRO A 200 24.01 7.01 -10.25
C PRO A 200 23.59 6.67 -8.81
N MET A 201 24.06 5.51 -8.35
CA MET A 201 23.80 5.00 -7.00
C MET A 201 25.13 4.73 -6.28
N PRO A 202 25.21 4.93 -4.95
CA PRO A 202 24.16 5.45 -4.08
C PRO A 202 23.91 6.96 -4.30
N ILE A 203 22.66 7.38 -4.10
CA ILE A 203 22.27 8.80 -4.14
C ILE A 203 22.28 9.38 -2.74
N ALA A 204 22.73 10.62 -2.55
CA ALA A 204 22.94 11.13 -1.18
C ALA A 204 21.62 11.43 -0.48
N THR A 205 20.62 11.95 -1.20
CA THR A 205 19.31 12.29 -0.61
C THR A 205 18.14 11.96 -1.53
N LYS A 206 16.95 11.75 -0.95
CA LYS A 206 15.69 11.64 -1.72
C LYS A 206 15.43 12.89 -2.58
N LYS A 207 15.76 14.08 -2.07
CA LYS A 207 15.62 15.34 -2.81
C LYS A 207 16.48 15.38 -4.06
N GLU A 208 17.71 14.87 -3.98
CA GLU A 208 18.60 14.74 -5.13
C GLU A 208 18.05 13.75 -6.17
N LEU A 209 17.43 12.64 -5.73
CA LEU A 209 16.74 11.72 -6.64
C LEU A 209 15.62 12.44 -7.39
N VAL A 210 14.76 13.17 -6.68
CA VAL A 210 13.65 13.91 -7.31
C VAL A 210 14.19 14.86 -8.39
N ALA A 211 15.18 15.69 -8.05
CA ALA A 211 15.80 16.61 -9.00
C ALA A 211 16.42 15.90 -10.21
N THR A 212 17.08 14.76 -9.99
CA THR A 212 17.68 13.93 -11.04
C THR A 212 16.62 13.37 -12.00
N LEU A 213 15.48 12.92 -11.45
CA LEU A 213 14.38 12.38 -12.26
C LEU A 213 13.62 13.49 -13.00
N GLU A 214 13.38 14.64 -12.39
CA GLU A 214 12.80 15.81 -13.07
C GLU A 214 13.68 16.26 -14.25
N ALA A 215 15.01 16.28 -14.07
CA ALA A 215 15.95 16.57 -15.15
C ALA A 215 15.91 15.52 -16.29
N LYS A 216 15.45 14.30 -16.01
CA LYS A 216 15.20 13.23 -16.99
C LYS A 216 13.76 13.26 -17.56
N GLY A 217 12.99 14.27 -17.18
CA GLY A 217 11.66 14.60 -17.71
C GLY A 217 10.48 13.97 -16.96
N PHE A 218 10.70 13.34 -15.81
CA PHE A 218 9.61 12.88 -14.96
C PHE A 218 8.84 14.09 -14.42
N ASP A 219 7.51 13.97 -14.29
CA ASP A 219 6.79 14.97 -13.53
C ASP A 219 7.12 14.85 -12.04
N ILE A 220 6.95 15.96 -11.31
CA ILE A 220 7.30 16.04 -9.90
C ILE A 220 6.63 14.96 -9.04
N GLY A 221 5.38 14.59 -9.36
CA GLY A 221 4.64 13.57 -8.62
C GLY A 221 5.23 12.17 -8.84
N GLN A 222 5.54 11.83 -10.09
CA GLN A 222 6.24 10.58 -10.43
C GLN A 222 7.62 10.52 -9.78
N ALA A 223 8.41 11.59 -9.86
CA ALA A 223 9.75 11.66 -9.30
C ALA A 223 9.74 11.49 -7.77
N GLN A 224 8.79 12.15 -7.09
CA GLN A 224 8.57 11.98 -5.65
C GLN A 224 8.16 10.55 -5.29
N TRP A 225 7.19 9.99 -6.02
CA TRP A 225 6.74 8.62 -5.79
C TRP A 225 7.87 7.59 -5.95
N MET A 226 8.78 7.79 -6.90
CA MET A 226 9.93 6.90 -7.09
C MET A 226 10.80 6.81 -5.83
N THR A 227 10.89 7.87 -5.01
CA THR A 227 11.68 7.84 -3.76
C THR A 227 11.20 6.78 -2.76
N THR A 228 9.94 6.34 -2.84
CA THR A 228 9.40 5.26 -1.99
C THR A 228 10.07 3.91 -2.24
N ASN A 229 10.75 3.78 -3.38
CA ASN A 229 11.49 2.61 -3.78
C ASN A 229 12.96 2.64 -3.35
N LEU A 230 13.37 3.56 -2.46
CA LEU A 230 14.73 3.64 -1.92
C LEU A 230 14.89 2.94 -0.57
N LYS A 231 16.09 2.42 -0.31
CA LYS A 231 16.55 1.93 1.01
C LYS A 231 17.90 2.56 1.35
N PRO A 232 18.21 2.78 2.65
CA PRO A 232 19.49 3.35 3.05
C PRO A 232 20.65 2.39 2.76
N LEU A 233 21.81 2.96 2.41
CA LEU A 233 23.10 2.28 2.24
C LEU A 233 24.23 3.27 2.63
N GLY A 234 24.80 3.10 3.83
CA GLY A 234 25.74 4.07 4.39
C GLY A 234 25.06 5.43 4.58
N ASP A 235 25.72 6.51 4.15
CA ASP A 235 25.19 7.88 4.22
C ASP A 235 24.27 8.25 3.03
N GLY A 236 23.88 7.26 2.21
CA GLY A 236 23.07 7.48 1.02
C GLY A 236 21.98 6.43 0.83
N PHE A 237 21.42 6.37 -0.36
CA PHE A 237 20.28 5.53 -0.71
C PHE A 237 20.53 4.74 -1.99
N VAL A 238 19.96 3.56 -2.06
CA VAL A 238 19.92 2.72 -3.27
C VAL A 238 18.50 2.24 -3.53
N TRP A 239 18.21 1.78 -4.74
CA TRP A 239 16.94 1.14 -5.05
C TRP A 239 16.71 -0.11 -4.17
N LYS A 240 15.48 -0.27 -3.68
CA LYS A 240 14.99 -1.50 -3.04
C LYS A 240 15.02 -2.67 -4.03
N MET A 241 14.72 -2.36 -5.29
CA MET A 241 14.67 -3.29 -6.40
C MET A 241 16.01 -3.31 -7.16
N ASP A 242 16.37 -4.47 -7.69
CA ASP A 242 17.46 -4.60 -8.64
C ASP A 242 16.94 -4.22 -10.03
N LEU A 243 17.23 -3.00 -10.48
CA LEU A 243 16.73 -2.49 -11.76
C LEU A 243 17.21 -3.31 -12.98
N PRO A 244 18.47 -3.79 -13.05
CA PRO A 244 18.87 -4.76 -14.06
C PRO A 244 17.99 -6.02 -14.10
N VAL A 245 17.65 -6.60 -12.95
CA VAL A 245 16.73 -7.74 -12.88
C VAL A 245 15.33 -7.34 -13.34
N VAL A 246 14.83 -6.18 -12.94
CA VAL A 246 13.52 -5.66 -13.42
C VAL A 246 13.52 -5.52 -14.94
N ALA A 247 14.62 -5.07 -15.55
CA ALA A 247 14.74 -4.96 -17.01
C ALA A 247 14.69 -6.32 -17.70
N LEU A 248 15.33 -7.33 -17.12
CA LEU A 248 15.24 -8.71 -17.60
C LEU A 248 13.82 -9.26 -17.49
N LEU A 249 13.17 -9.07 -16.35
CA LEU A 249 11.78 -9.51 -16.11
C LEU A 249 10.81 -8.82 -17.06
N PHE A 250 10.98 -7.52 -17.30
CA PHE A 250 10.16 -6.78 -18.23
C PHE A 250 10.34 -7.29 -19.66
N LYS A 251 11.59 -7.53 -20.09
CA LYS A 251 11.87 -8.15 -21.39
C LYS A 251 11.21 -9.53 -21.53
N ALA A 252 11.26 -10.36 -20.48
CA ALA A 252 10.60 -11.65 -20.46
C ALA A 252 9.08 -11.52 -20.56
N PHE A 253 8.49 -10.58 -19.82
CA PHE A 253 7.07 -10.25 -19.92
C PHE A 253 6.67 -9.87 -21.35
N LEU A 254 7.45 -9.03 -22.03
CA LEU A 254 7.20 -8.66 -23.43
C LEU A 254 7.35 -9.83 -24.42
N ALA A 255 8.19 -10.80 -24.09
CA ALA A 255 8.46 -11.98 -24.92
C ALA A 255 7.46 -13.12 -24.68
N THR A 256 6.78 -13.13 -23.54
CA THR A 256 5.95 -14.26 -23.13
C THR A 256 4.61 -14.22 -23.85
N ASP A 257 4.40 -15.17 -24.76
CA ASP A 257 3.08 -15.44 -25.31
C ASP A 257 2.34 -16.48 -24.47
N CYS A 258 1.26 -16.05 -23.83
CA CYS A 258 0.39 -16.93 -23.06
C CYS A 258 -0.75 -17.54 -23.89
N TRP A 259 -0.90 -17.23 -25.17
CA TRP A 259 -1.97 -17.84 -25.98
C TRP A 259 -1.94 -19.37 -26.05
N PRO A 260 -0.78 -20.03 -26.14
CA PRO A 260 -0.74 -21.49 -26.20
C PRO A 260 -1.40 -22.19 -25.00
N ILE A 261 -1.34 -21.62 -23.79
CA ILE A 261 -2.01 -22.21 -22.61
C ILE A 261 -3.53 -22.05 -22.68
N LEU A 262 -4.01 -21.02 -23.38
CA LEU A 262 -5.43 -20.77 -23.60
C LEU A 262 -5.95 -21.68 -24.72
N GLU A 263 -5.18 -21.90 -25.78
CA GLU A 263 -5.54 -22.77 -26.90
C GLU A 263 -5.47 -24.26 -26.52
N HIS A 264 -4.54 -24.62 -25.64
CA HIS A 264 -4.33 -25.98 -25.16
C HIS A 264 -4.31 -26.04 -23.62
N PRO A 265 -5.45 -25.78 -22.96
CA PRO A 265 -5.49 -25.78 -21.51
C PRO A 265 -5.21 -27.18 -20.95
N PRO A 266 -4.47 -27.29 -19.83
CA PRO A 266 -4.16 -28.58 -19.22
C PRO A 266 -5.42 -29.43 -18.97
N PRO A 267 -5.29 -30.77 -18.94
CA PRO A 267 -6.41 -31.64 -18.63
C PRO A 267 -7.13 -31.22 -17.35
N ASN A 268 -8.46 -31.27 -17.35
CA ASN A 268 -9.32 -30.92 -16.22
C ASN A 268 -9.12 -29.50 -15.64
N THR A 269 -8.59 -28.56 -16.44
CA THR A 269 -8.38 -27.18 -16.03
C THR A 269 -9.33 -26.23 -16.76
N HIS A 270 -10.02 -25.38 -15.99
CA HIS A 270 -10.75 -24.23 -16.51
C HIS A 270 -9.94 -22.95 -16.28
N ILE A 271 -9.79 -22.14 -17.32
CA ILE A 271 -9.08 -20.86 -17.26
C ILE A 271 -10.09 -19.73 -17.39
N HIS A 272 -10.13 -18.86 -16.38
CA HIS A 272 -11.02 -17.71 -16.35
C HIS A 272 -10.18 -16.44 -16.50
N VAL A 273 -10.41 -15.71 -17.58
CA VAL A 273 -9.71 -14.45 -17.89
C VAL A 273 -10.67 -13.30 -17.65
N VAL A 274 -10.27 -12.32 -16.86
CA VAL A 274 -11.08 -11.13 -16.57
C VAL A 274 -10.53 -9.95 -17.36
N ARG A 275 -11.40 -9.30 -18.14
CA ARG A 275 -11.09 -8.08 -18.89
C ARG A 275 -11.92 -6.92 -18.37
N ALA A 276 -11.24 -5.83 -18.02
CA ALA A 276 -11.88 -4.57 -17.68
C ALA A 276 -12.56 -3.93 -18.91
N GLU A 277 -13.75 -3.36 -18.74
CA GLU A 277 -14.49 -2.73 -19.84
C GLU A 277 -13.72 -1.60 -20.52
N LEU A 278 -13.04 -0.77 -19.73
CA LEU A 278 -12.30 0.39 -20.22
C LEU A 278 -10.87 0.06 -20.67
N ASN A 279 -10.53 -1.24 -20.80
CA ASN A 279 -9.23 -1.67 -21.29
C ASN A 279 -8.98 -1.13 -22.71
N LYS A 280 -7.93 -0.33 -22.87
CA LYS A 280 -7.55 0.31 -24.14
C LYS A 280 -6.55 -0.50 -24.97
N PHE A 281 -6.08 -1.63 -24.44
CA PHE A 281 -4.97 -2.39 -25.01
C PHE A 281 -5.45 -3.55 -25.88
N TRP A 282 -6.61 -4.12 -25.59
CA TRP A 282 -7.11 -5.29 -26.29
C TRP A 282 -7.90 -4.88 -27.53
N THR A 283 -7.37 -5.24 -28.70
CA THR A 283 -8.03 -4.99 -29.98
C THR A 283 -9.26 -5.88 -30.15
N ARG A 284 -10.09 -5.56 -31.15
CA ARG A 284 -11.22 -6.42 -31.52
C ARG A 284 -10.79 -7.83 -31.95
N ASP A 285 -9.59 -7.97 -32.51
CA ASP A 285 -9.07 -9.28 -32.93
C ASP A 285 -8.64 -10.12 -31.73
N VAL A 286 -8.03 -9.51 -30.70
CA VAL A 286 -7.73 -10.18 -29.42
C VAL A 286 -9.02 -10.72 -28.79
N ILE A 287 -10.08 -9.91 -28.76
CA ILE A 287 -11.38 -10.33 -28.20
C ILE A 287 -11.98 -11.48 -29.03
N ARG A 288 -11.97 -11.38 -30.37
CA ARG A 288 -12.45 -12.46 -31.25
C ARG A 288 -11.65 -13.76 -31.12
N ARG A 289 -10.35 -13.68 -30.82
CA ARG A 289 -9.52 -14.86 -30.57
C ARG A 289 -9.99 -15.59 -29.30
N PHE A 290 -10.44 -14.90 -28.26
CA PHE A 290 -11.05 -15.53 -27.10
C PHE A 290 -12.34 -16.29 -27.44
N ASP A 291 -13.20 -15.76 -28.31
CA ASP A 291 -14.42 -16.48 -28.75
C ASP A 291 -14.07 -17.79 -29.49
N THR A 292 -13.02 -17.74 -30.30
CA THR A 292 -12.49 -18.92 -31.01
C THR A 292 -11.95 -19.96 -30.03
N VAL A 293 -11.14 -19.52 -29.07
CA VAL A 293 -10.54 -20.39 -28.04
C VAL A 293 -11.61 -21.03 -27.15
N ALA A 294 -12.63 -20.27 -26.74
CA ALA A 294 -13.74 -20.81 -25.94
C ALA A 294 -14.44 -21.97 -26.69
N THR A 295 -14.65 -21.82 -27.99
CA THR A 295 -15.27 -22.85 -28.83
C THR A 295 -14.36 -24.08 -28.98
N GLN A 296 -13.07 -23.89 -29.31
CA GLN A 296 -12.10 -24.97 -29.52
C GLN A 296 -11.82 -25.78 -28.25
N THR A 297 -11.84 -25.12 -27.10
CA THR A 297 -11.53 -25.76 -25.81
C THR A 297 -12.74 -26.41 -25.14
N HIS A 298 -13.91 -26.43 -25.80
CA HIS A 298 -15.18 -26.92 -25.27
C HIS A 298 -15.57 -26.17 -23.98
N ASP A 299 -15.49 -24.83 -24.02
CA ASP A 299 -15.81 -23.94 -22.90
C ASP A 299 -14.97 -24.23 -21.64
N ARG A 300 -13.69 -24.57 -21.82
CA ARG A 300 -12.71 -24.62 -20.72
C ARG A 300 -11.99 -23.29 -20.50
N VAL A 301 -12.10 -22.36 -21.45
CA VAL A 301 -11.53 -21.01 -21.32
C VAL A 301 -12.64 -19.99 -21.45
N HIS A 302 -12.74 -19.11 -20.46
CA HIS A 302 -13.84 -18.15 -20.35
C HIS A 302 -13.30 -16.72 -20.22
N LEU A 303 -13.82 -15.81 -21.04
CA LEU A 303 -13.55 -14.37 -20.93
C LEU A 303 -14.70 -13.67 -20.19
N HIS A 304 -14.39 -13.01 -19.08
CA HIS A 304 -15.34 -12.25 -18.27
C HIS A 304 -15.14 -10.76 -18.50
N LEU A 305 -16.20 -10.04 -18.85
CA LEU A 305 -16.21 -8.59 -18.85
C LEU A 305 -16.49 -8.07 -17.44
N LEU A 306 -15.58 -7.25 -16.92
CA LEU A 306 -15.83 -6.48 -15.71
C LEU A 306 -16.26 -5.06 -16.09
N GLU A 307 -17.56 -4.83 -16.03
CA GLU A 307 -18.18 -3.53 -16.33
C GLU A 307 -17.65 -2.42 -15.42
N LYS A 308 -17.56 -1.21 -15.98
CA LYS A 308 -17.17 0.04 -15.30
C LYS A 308 -15.80 -0.02 -14.64
N ALA A 309 -14.93 -0.94 -15.07
CA ALA A 309 -13.57 -1.07 -14.58
C ALA A 309 -12.55 -0.64 -15.64
N ASP A 310 -11.44 -0.07 -15.19
CA ASP A 310 -10.25 0.25 -15.97
C ASP A 310 -9.06 -0.62 -15.47
N HIS A 311 -7.88 -0.04 -15.26
CA HIS A 311 -6.68 -0.78 -14.90
C HIS A 311 -6.75 -1.42 -13.50
N TRP A 312 -7.40 -0.77 -12.54
CA TRP A 312 -7.40 -1.17 -11.14
C TRP A 312 -8.69 -1.92 -10.79
N VAL A 313 -8.90 -3.08 -11.40
CA VAL A 313 -10.15 -3.86 -11.32
C VAL A 313 -10.67 -4.14 -9.90
N HIS A 314 -9.77 -4.28 -8.93
CA HIS A 314 -10.12 -4.50 -7.52
C HIS A 314 -10.54 -3.23 -6.78
N VAL A 315 -10.26 -2.05 -7.34
CA VAL A 315 -10.72 -0.75 -6.86
C VAL A 315 -11.97 -0.33 -7.61
N ASP A 316 -11.98 -0.49 -8.93
CA ASP A 316 -13.03 0.05 -9.80
C ASP A 316 -14.36 -0.69 -9.66
N ASN A 317 -14.31 -2.04 -9.58
CA ASN A 317 -15.50 -2.87 -9.40
C ASN A 317 -15.22 -4.12 -8.53
N PRO A 318 -14.92 -3.94 -7.23
CA PRO A 318 -14.59 -5.05 -6.34
C PRO A 318 -15.73 -6.06 -6.19
N GLN A 319 -16.99 -5.62 -6.20
CA GLN A 319 -18.14 -6.52 -6.08
C GLN A 319 -18.32 -7.38 -7.33
N GLY A 320 -18.19 -6.79 -8.53
CA GLY A 320 -18.25 -7.52 -9.79
C GLY A 320 -17.11 -8.51 -9.93
N LEU A 321 -15.88 -8.10 -9.57
CA LEU A 321 -14.72 -8.98 -9.57
C LEU A 321 -14.92 -10.17 -8.61
N PHE A 322 -15.41 -9.90 -7.40
CA PHE A 322 -15.73 -10.95 -6.44
C PHE A 322 -16.82 -11.90 -6.97
N ALA A 323 -17.87 -11.37 -7.61
CA ALA A 323 -18.95 -12.18 -8.16
C ALA A 323 -18.46 -13.14 -9.27
N ILE A 324 -17.45 -12.74 -10.05
CA ILE A 324 -16.78 -13.60 -11.03
C ILE A 324 -15.94 -14.67 -10.32
N MET A 325 -15.12 -14.27 -9.34
CA MET A 325 -14.16 -15.16 -8.67
C MET A 325 -14.78 -16.12 -7.63
N GLN A 326 -15.96 -15.81 -7.09
CA GLN A 326 -16.52 -16.55 -5.94
C GLN A 326 -16.66 -18.06 -6.15
N ARG A 327 -16.74 -18.52 -7.41
CA ARG A 327 -16.85 -19.94 -7.75
C ARG A 327 -15.53 -20.69 -7.57
N SER A 328 -14.39 -20.00 -7.63
CA SER A 328 -13.05 -20.58 -7.49
C SER A 328 -12.61 -20.78 -6.03
N PHE A 329 -13.36 -20.26 -5.06
CA PHE A 329 -13.04 -20.39 -3.63
C PHE A 329 -13.72 -21.58 -2.95
N LYS A 330 -14.34 -22.48 -3.72
CA LYS A 330 -15.09 -23.63 -3.21
C LYS A 330 -14.28 -24.92 -3.26
#